data_AF-A0A3Q0IZD8-F1
#
_entry.id   AF-A0A3Q0IZD8-F1
#
_cell.length_a   1.000
_cell.length_b   1.000
_cell.length_c   1.000
_cell.angle_alpha   90.00
_cell.angle_beta   90.00
_cell.angle_gamma   90.00
#
_symmetry.space_group_name_H-M   'P 1'
#
loop_
_entity.id
_entity.type
_entity.pdbx_description
1 polymer ?
#
loop_
_entity_poly.entity_id
_entity_poly.type
_entity_poly.pdbx_seq_one_letter_code
_entity_poly.pdbx_strand_id
1 'polypeptide(L)'
;MVRYELFVVVVAIAASLLLIQAYSRCTNDAVCSGKTVENYMIKFAQDCDADGQIDCRDYAAIHRLGGYGCNAPLDATYLARFNKCLNDVAQLNG
;
A
#
# COMPACT_ATOMS: atom_id res chain seq x y z
N MET A 1 15.47 26.85 32.04
CA MET A 1 15.04 26.65 30.63
C MET A 1 15.40 25.24 30.12
N VAL A 2 15.27 24.18 30.95
CA VAL A 2 15.67 22.79 30.59
C VAL A 2 14.48 21.80 30.70
N ARG A 3 13.36 22.21 31.32
CA ARG A 3 12.14 21.39 31.43
C ARG A 3 11.36 21.26 30.12
N TYR A 4 11.46 22.24 29.22
CA TYR A 4 10.69 22.26 27.97
C TYR A 4 11.30 21.30 26.94
N GLU A 5 12.63 21.29 26.79
CA GLU A 5 13.37 20.36 25.92
C GLU A 5 13.12 18.89 26.31
N LEU A 6 13.17 18.55 27.60
CA LEU A 6 12.92 17.18 28.06
C LEU A 6 11.46 16.75 27.81
N PHE A 7 10.51 17.67 27.95
CA PHE A 7 9.09 17.39 27.71
C PHE A 7 8.80 17.18 26.22
N VAL A 8 9.40 18.00 25.34
CA VAL A 8 9.29 17.85 23.89
C VAL A 8 9.89 16.52 23.42
N VAL A 9 11.05 16.13 23.96
CA VAL A 9 11.70 14.85 23.64
C VAL A 9 10.85 13.65 24.09
N VAL A 10 10.31 13.67 25.32
CA VAL A 10 9.46 12.58 25.83
C VAL A 10 8.15 12.46 25.04
N VAL A 11 7.53 13.59 24.67
CA VAL A 11 6.29 13.60 23.87
C VAL A 11 6.55 13.16 22.43
N ALA A 12 7.63 13.59 21.80
CA ALA A 12 7.98 13.20 20.43
C ALA A 12 8.35 11.69 20.32
N ILE A 13 9.08 11.16 21.30
CA ILE A 13 9.38 9.72 21.38
C ILE A 13 8.10 8.91 21.60
N ALA A 14 7.21 9.34 22.51
CA ALA A 14 5.92 8.68 22.72
C ALA A 14 5.02 8.72 21.47
N ALA A 15 4.95 9.86 20.77
CA ALA A 15 4.21 9.99 19.52
C ALA A 15 4.76 9.07 18.42
N SER A 16 6.08 8.95 18.30
CA SER A 16 6.73 8.04 17.34
C SER A 16 6.40 6.57 17.64
N LEU A 17 6.35 6.18 18.91
CA LEU A 17 5.99 4.83 19.34
C LEU A 17 4.50 4.51 19.11
N LEU A 18 3.61 5.48 19.29
CA LEU A 18 2.17 5.32 19.03
C LEU A 18 1.86 5.14 17.53
N LEU A 19 2.59 5.83 16.66
CA LEU A 19 2.42 5.72 15.21
C LEU A 19 2.85 4.35 14.68
N ILE A 20 3.96 3.79 15.19
CA ILE A 20 4.41 2.44 14.83
C ILE A 20 3.35 1.39 15.21
N GLN A 21 2.72 1.55 16.37
CA GLN A 21 1.64 0.65 16.78
C GLN A 21 0.39 0.80 15.91
N ALA A 22 -0.04 2.01 15.57
CA ALA A 22 -1.22 2.23 14.72
C ALA A 22 -1.03 1.65 13.32
N TYR A 23 0.14 1.87 12.71
CA TYR A 23 0.51 1.28 11.42
C TYR A 23 0.45 -0.25 11.47
N SER A 24 1.19 -0.87 12.41
CA SER A 24 1.27 -2.32 12.51
C SER A 24 -0.11 -2.96 12.77
N ARG A 25 -0.93 -2.35 13.64
CA ARG A 25 -2.31 -2.82 13.86
C ARG A 25 -3.12 -2.78 12.56
N CYS A 26 -3.04 -1.70 11.80
CA CYS A 26 -3.80 -1.57 10.55
C CYS A 26 -3.33 -2.54 9.47
N THR A 27 -2.01 -2.73 9.31
CA THR A 27 -1.47 -3.63 8.28
C THR A 27 -1.79 -5.11 8.54
N ASN A 28 -2.08 -5.48 9.79
CA ASN A 28 -2.49 -6.83 10.17
C ASN A 28 -4.02 -7.01 10.25
N ASP A 29 -4.80 -5.96 9.98
CA ASP A 29 -6.26 -6.01 9.92
C ASP A 29 -6.72 -5.91 8.46
N ALA A 30 -7.47 -6.90 7.98
CA ALA A 30 -7.86 -6.99 6.57
C ALA A 30 -8.73 -5.81 6.11
N VAL A 31 -9.59 -5.28 6.99
CA VAL A 31 -10.49 -4.16 6.66
C VAL A 31 -9.71 -2.85 6.62
N CYS A 32 -8.85 -2.60 7.61
CA CYS A 32 -8.04 -1.40 7.69
C CYS A 32 -7.01 -1.32 6.56
N SER A 33 -6.30 -2.43 6.31
CA SER A 33 -5.33 -2.52 5.21
C SER A 33 -6.01 -2.38 3.85
N GLY A 34 -7.14 -3.08 3.62
CA GLY A 34 -7.93 -2.96 2.39
C GLY A 34 -8.35 -1.52 2.11
N LYS A 35 -8.98 -0.86 3.10
CA LYS A 35 -9.40 0.54 2.96
C LYS A 35 -8.24 1.51 2.73
N THR A 36 -7.07 1.22 3.31
CA THR A 36 -5.85 2.02 3.07
C THR A 36 -5.40 1.87 1.62
N VAL A 37 -5.37 0.65 1.09
CA VAL A 37 -5.03 0.36 -0.30
C VAL A 37 -6.04 1.02 -1.25
N GLU A 38 -7.35 0.89 -1.01
CA GLU A 38 -8.40 1.53 -1.82
C GLU A 38 -8.19 3.04 -1.94
N ASN A 39 -7.97 3.73 -0.81
CA ASN A 39 -7.72 5.17 -0.82
C ASN A 39 -6.43 5.55 -1.55
N TYR A 40 -5.39 4.71 -1.45
CA TYR A 40 -4.15 4.89 -2.19
C TYR A 40 -4.40 4.76 -3.70
N MET A 41 -5.19 3.76 -4.11
CA MET A 41 -5.56 3.55 -5.51
C MET A 41 -6.43 4.69 -6.04
N ILE A 42 -7.41 5.19 -5.28
CA ILE A 42 -8.21 6.37 -5.68
C ILE A 42 -7.30 7.58 -5.96
N LYS A 43 -6.27 7.79 -5.14
CA LYS A 43 -5.36 8.92 -5.28
C LYS A 43 -4.44 8.81 -6.49
N PHE A 44 -4.03 7.60 -6.85
CA PHE A 44 -2.99 7.34 -7.85
C PHE A 44 -3.48 6.50 -9.04
N ALA A 45 -4.78 6.34 -9.21
CA ALA A 45 -5.37 5.56 -10.29
C ALA A 45 -4.92 6.11 -11.64
N GLN A 46 -4.30 5.25 -12.43
CA GLN A 46 -3.85 5.53 -13.78
C GLN A 46 -3.67 4.20 -14.51
N ASP A 47 -3.82 4.22 -15.83
CA ASP A 47 -3.54 3.10 -16.74
C ASP A 47 -2.02 2.96 -16.88
N CYS A 48 -1.48 1.87 -16.33
CA CYS A 48 -0.06 1.58 -16.21
C CYS A 48 0.48 0.76 -17.37
N ASP A 49 -0.32 -0.16 -17.90
CA ASP A 49 0.08 -1.04 -18.99
C ASP A 49 -0.42 -0.59 -20.37
N ALA A 50 -1.11 0.56 -20.43
CA ALA A 50 -1.62 1.24 -21.62
C ALA A 50 -2.63 0.41 -22.41
N ASP A 51 -3.45 -0.39 -21.70
CA ASP A 51 -4.49 -1.21 -22.31
C ASP A 51 -5.84 -0.49 -22.48
N GLY A 52 -5.94 0.75 -21.97
CA GLY A 52 -7.13 1.61 -22.04
C GLY A 52 -8.12 1.39 -20.90
N GLN A 53 -7.80 0.55 -19.92
CA GLN A 53 -8.59 0.30 -18.72
C GLN A 53 -7.77 0.61 -17.46
N ILE A 54 -8.46 0.79 -16.33
CA ILE A 54 -7.83 0.87 -15.02
C ILE A 54 -8.37 -0.30 -14.20
N ASP A 55 -7.56 -1.34 -14.06
CA ASP A 55 -7.96 -2.61 -13.46
C ASP A 55 -6.99 -3.12 -12.37
N CYS A 56 -7.13 -4.38 -11.99
CA CYS A 56 -6.30 -4.98 -10.95
C CYS A 56 -4.79 -4.96 -11.28
N ARG A 57 -4.41 -5.01 -12.55
CA ARG A 57 -3.01 -5.00 -13.02
C ARG A 57 -2.37 -3.65 -12.75
N ASP A 58 -3.10 -2.56 -13.01
CA ASP A 58 -2.65 -1.20 -12.72
C ASP A 58 -2.48 -0.99 -11.22
N TYR A 59 -3.47 -1.40 -10.44
CA TYR A 59 -3.39 -1.28 -8.97
C TYR A 59 -2.27 -2.13 -8.38
N ALA A 60 -1.95 -3.28 -8.98
CA ALA A 60 -0.78 -4.08 -8.59
C ALA A 60 0.53 -3.35 -8.88
N ALA A 61 0.66 -2.73 -10.06
CA ALA A 61 1.82 -1.92 -10.41
C ALA A 61 1.99 -0.72 -9.46
N ILE A 62 0.92 0.04 -9.21
CA ILE A 62 0.89 1.17 -8.28
C ILE A 62 1.24 0.73 -6.86
N HIS A 63 0.73 -0.42 -6.39
CA HIS A 63 1.04 -0.93 -5.05
C HIS A 63 2.53 -1.29 -4.90
N ARG A 64 3.13 -1.86 -5.96
CA ARG A 64 4.52 -2.34 -5.93
C ARG A 64 5.54 -1.23 -6.16
N LEU A 65 5.25 -0.29 -7.05
CA LEU A 65 6.18 0.73 -7.54
C LEU A 65 5.88 2.14 -7.00
N GLY A 66 4.74 2.31 -6.33
CA GLY A 66 4.24 3.59 -5.87
C GLY A 66 3.54 4.38 -6.98
N GLY A 67 2.75 5.38 -6.59
CA GLY A 67 1.89 6.12 -7.51
C GLY A 67 2.58 6.87 -8.66
N TYR A 68 3.87 7.18 -8.55
CA TYR A 68 4.65 7.83 -9.62
C TYR A 68 5.52 6.86 -10.42
N GLY A 69 5.62 5.61 -9.98
CA GLY A 69 6.49 4.58 -10.57
C GLY A 69 5.75 3.59 -11.47
N CYS A 70 4.47 3.81 -11.72
CA CYS A 70 3.56 2.82 -12.30
C CYS A 70 4.00 2.21 -13.65
N ASN A 71 4.70 2.97 -14.50
CA ASN A 71 5.19 2.48 -15.80
C ASN A 71 6.57 1.77 -15.72
N ALA A 72 7.16 1.65 -14.53
CA ALA A 72 8.45 0.99 -14.36
C ALA A 72 8.28 -0.55 -14.44
N PRO A 73 9.34 -1.27 -14.85
CA PRO A 73 9.26 -2.73 -14.95
C PRO A 73 9.06 -3.37 -13.58
N LEU A 74 8.06 -4.24 -13.47
CA LEU A 74 7.84 -5.07 -12.29
C LEU A 74 8.80 -6.27 -12.27
N ASP A 75 9.18 -6.70 -11.07
CA ASP A 75 10.02 -7.89 -10.93
C ASP A 75 9.26 -9.16 -11.32
N ALA A 76 9.94 -10.07 -12.01
CA ALA A 76 9.32 -11.28 -12.57
C ALA A 76 8.70 -12.19 -11.50
N THR A 77 9.27 -12.19 -10.28
CA THR A 77 8.76 -13.03 -9.18
C THR A 77 7.44 -12.49 -8.65
N TYR A 78 7.33 -11.17 -8.49
CA TYR A 78 6.09 -10.50 -8.13
C TYR A 78 5.00 -10.75 -9.18
N LEU A 79 5.30 -10.52 -10.45
CA LEU A 79 4.36 -10.75 -11.56
C LEU A 79 3.85 -12.21 -11.59
N ALA A 80 4.75 -13.19 -11.46
CA ALA A 80 4.37 -14.59 -11.45
C ALA A 80 3.40 -14.93 -10.29
N ARG A 81 3.68 -14.42 -9.08
CA ARG A 81 2.82 -14.65 -7.91
C ARG A 81 1.47 -13.94 -8.05
N PHE A 82 1.48 -12.70 -8.53
CA PHE A 82 0.29 -11.91 -8.75
C PHE A 82 -0.63 -12.56 -9.80
N ASN A 83 -0.08 -12.94 -10.96
CA ASN A 83 -0.85 -13.61 -12.02
C ASN A 83 -1.43 -14.95 -11.56
N LYS A 84 -0.70 -15.72 -10.74
CA LYS A 84 -1.24 -16.93 -10.14
C LYS A 84 -2.48 -16.60 -9.28
N CYS A 85 -2.38 -15.62 -8.39
CA CYS A 85 -3.49 -15.20 -7.53
C CYS A 85 -4.70 -14.73 -8.34
N LEU A 86 -4.49 -13.91 -9.37
CA LEU A 86 -5.56 -13.46 -10.27
C LEU A 86 -6.31 -14.63 -10.90
N ASN A 87 -5.58 -15.63 -11.40
CA ASN A 87 -6.17 -16.82 -12.01
C ASN A 87 -6.96 -17.64 -10.98
N ASP A 88 -6.41 -17.82 -9.78
CA ASP A 88 -7.09 -18.54 -8.70
C ASP A 88 -8.41 -17.82 -8.32
N VAL A 89 -8.39 -16.50 -8.17
CA VAL A 89 -9.59 -15.69 -7.84
C VAL A 89 -10.63 -15.71 -8.96
N ALA A 90 -10.20 -15.68 -10.23
CA ALA A 90 -11.11 -15.80 -11.36
C ALA A 90 -11.88 -17.13 -11.34
N GLN A 91 -11.26 -18.20 -10.82
CA GLN A 91 -11.91 -19.51 -10.67
C GLN A 91 -12.85 -19.61 -9.47
N LEU A 92 -12.68 -18.77 -8.44
CA LEU A 92 -13.55 -18.74 -7.27
C LEU A 92 -14.86 -17.98 -7.52
N ASN A 93 -14.90 -17.14 -8.55
CA ASN A 93 -16.06 -16.33 -8.93
C ASN A 93 -16.89 -16.93 -10.09
N GLY A 94 -16.57 -18.17 -10.51
CA GLY A 94 -17.31 -18.93 -11.54
C GLY A 94 -18.03 -20.13 -10.94
#